data_AF-A0A383UPH8-F1
#
_entry.id   AF-A0A383UPH8-F1
#
_cell.length_a   1.000
_cell.length_b   1.000
_cell.length_c   1.000
_cell.angle_alpha   90.00
_cell.angle_beta   90.00
_cell.angle_gamma   90.00
#
_symmetry.space_group_name_H-M   'P 1'
#
loop_
_entity.id
_entity.type
_entity.pdbx_description
1 polymer ?
#
loop_
_entity_poly.entity_id
_entity_poly.type
_entity_poly.pdbx_seq_one_letter_code
_entity_poly.pdbx_strand_id
1 'polypeptide(L)'
;MKMCVPYHKSMTYNTTSPAQSKDSLAQDNHPTTPLPIIVRASNGKSKEKKDKKIKLSTIVEADSLEAFFTKYAEVCKGGMSGMKKRDRSKAKEKLKAKKKRTEAAAVVAELKKT
;
A
#
# COMPACT_ATOMS: atom_id res chain seq x y z
N MET A 1 -30.65 11.82 24.48
CA MET A 1 -30.03 10.52 24.15
C MET A 1 -30.40 10.09 22.74
N LYS A 2 -29.43 9.88 21.84
CA LYS A 2 -29.55 9.00 20.67
C LYS A 2 -28.16 8.37 20.44
N MET A 3 -28.00 7.15 20.94
CA MET A 3 -26.78 6.36 20.79
C MET A 3 -26.66 5.93 19.32
N CYS A 4 -25.59 6.36 18.64
CA CYS A 4 -25.26 5.92 17.30
C CYS A 4 -24.57 4.55 17.41
N VAL A 5 -25.29 3.47 17.17
CA VAL A 5 -24.72 2.12 17.12
C VAL A 5 -23.93 1.98 15.82
N PRO A 6 -22.64 1.61 15.84
CA PRO A 6 -21.89 1.37 14.62
C PRO A 6 -22.43 0.09 13.94
N TYR A 7 -23.09 0.30 12.80
CA TYR A 7 -23.56 -0.76 11.91
C TYR A 7 -22.36 -1.49 11.28
N HIS A 8 -21.89 -2.53 11.96
CA HIS A 8 -20.96 -3.50 11.37
C HIS A 8 -21.78 -4.50 10.56
N LYS A 9 -21.90 -4.25 9.26
CA LYS A 9 -22.44 -5.24 8.32
C LYS A 9 -21.37 -6.31 8.10
N SER A 10 -21.52 -7.48 8.72
CA SER A 10 -20.72 -8.65 8.36
C SER A 10 -21.06 -9.03 6.91
N MET A 11 -20.08 -8.98 6.02
CA MET A 11 -20.20 -9.54 4.67
C MET A 11 -19.92 -11.03 4.77
N THR A 12 -20.98 -11.83 4.77
CA THR A 12 -20.89 -13.29 4.72
C THR A 12 -20.46 -13.70 3.32
N TYR A 13 -19.24 -14.20 3.20
CA TYR A 13 -18.80 -14.98 2.05
C TYR A 13 -19.65 -16.27 2.01
N ASN A 14 -19.98 -16.78 0.83
CA ASN A 14 -20.58 -18.10 0.64
C ASN A 14 -19.56 -19.18 1.06
N THR A 15 -19.37 -19.31 2.36
CA THR A 15 -18.72 -20.46 2.98
C THR A 15 -19.85 -21.45 3.24
N THR A 16 -19.84 -22.59 2.57
CA THR A 16 -20.56 -23.77 3.05
C THR A 16 -19.89 -24.15 4.36
N SER A 17 -20.35 -23.52 5.45
CA SER A 17 -19.84 -23.68 6.80
C SER A 17 -20.65 -24.78 7.49
N PRO A 18 -20.06 -25.89 7.94
CA PRO A 18 -20.75 -26.79 8.85
C PRO A 18 -20.98 -26.03 10.17
N ALA A 19 -22.21 -26.15 10.69
CA ALA A 19 -22.75 -25.38 11.81
C ALA A 19 -21.74 -25.16 12.97
N GLN A 20 -21.50 -23.89 13.33
CA GLN A 20 -20.72 -23.55 14.51
C GLN A 20 -21.63 -23.49 15.76
N SER A 21 -21.40 -24.43 16.67
CA SER A 21 -21.88 -24.41 18.05
C SER A 21 -21.18 -23.33 18.87
N LYS A 22 -21.94 -22.70 19.76
CA LYS A 22 -21.52 -21.68 20.72
C LYS A 22 -20.65 -22.32 21.80
N ASP A 23 -19.74 -21.53 22.37
CA ASP A 23 -18.80 -21.84 23.46
C ASP A 23 -17.42 -22.35 23.03
N SER A 24 -16.46 -21.42 22.87
CA SER A 24 -15.06 -21.62 23.29
C SER A 24 -14.28 -20.30 23.25
N LEU A 25 -13.53 -20.09 24.33
CA LEU A 25 -12.65 -18.97 24.63
C LEU A 25 -11.53 -18.88 23.58
N ALA A 26 -11.18 -17.64 23.20
CA ALA A 26 -10.09 -17.28 22.28
C ALA A 26 -10.11 -18.06 20.95
N GLN A 27 -10.90 -17.57 20.00
CA GLN A 27 -10.74 -17.95 18.60
C GLN A 27 -9.33 -17.55 18.16
N ASP A 28 -8.43 -18.54 18.10
CA ASP A 28 -7.21 -18.47 17.32
C ASP A 28 -7.63 -18.23 15.87
N ASN A 29 -7.66 -16.96 15.47
CA ASN A 29 -8.03 -16.50 14.13
C ASN A 29 -6.88 -16.77 13.15
N HIS A 30 -6.36 -17.99 13.15
CA HIS A 30 -5.56 -18.53 12.05
C HIS A 30 -6.50 -19.26 11.08
N PRO A 31 -7.10 -18.56 10.11
CA PRO A 31 -7.85 -19.23 9.08
C PRO A 31 -6.91 -20.17 8.32
N THR A 32 -7.24 -21.46 8.30
CA THR A 32 -6.49 -22.49 7.56
C THR A 32 -6.42 -22.18 6.05
N THR A 33 -7.39 -21.41 5.55
CA THR A 33 -7.46 -20.96 4.17
C THR A 33 -7.15 -19.47 4.06
N PRO A 34 -6.34 -19.03 3.09
CA PRO A 34 -6.01 -17.62 2.95
C PRO A 34 -7.26 -16.83 2.54
N LEU A 35 -7.58 -15.79 3.31
CA LEU A 35 -8.81 -15.01 3.13
C LEU A 35 -8.68 -13.98 2.01
N PRO A 36 -9.71 -13.81 1.17
CA PRO A 36 -9.71 -12.77 0.14
C PRO A 36 -9.84 -11.36 0.74
N ILE A 37 -9.25 -10.37 0.07
CA ILE A 37 -9.28 -8.95 0.49
C ILE A 37 -10.23 -8.13 -0.38
N ILE A 38 -10.82 -7.06 0.19
CA ILE A 38 -11.68 -6.12 -0.53
C ILE A 38 -10.94 -4.80 -0.74
N VAL A 39 -10.77 -4.40 -2.00
CA VAL A 39 -10.16 -3.12 -2.37
C VAL A 39 -11.27 -2.14 -2.77
N ARG A 40 -11.27 -0.94 -2.18
CA ARG A 40 -12.26 0.11 -2.45
C ARG A 40 -11.57 1.39 -2.90
N ALA A 41 -12.00 1.94 -4.02
CA ALA A 41 -11.52 3.20 -4.54
C ALA A 41 -12.68 4.17 -4.77
N SER A 42 -12.47 5.45 -4.49
CA SER A 42 -13.45 6.50 -4.81
C SER A 42 -12.75 7.78 -5.19
N ASN A 43 -13.35 8.54 -6.11
CA ASN A 43 -12.83 9.83 -6.59
C ASN A 43 -12.95 10.98 -5.56
N GLY A 44 -13.09 10.66 -4.27
CA GLY A 44 -13.06 11.63 -3.16
C GLY A 44 -14.20 12.65 -3.15
N LYS A 45 -15.22 12.54 -4.01
CA LYS A 45 -16.30 13.52 -4.05
C LYS A 45 -17.13 13.49 -2.76
N SER A 46 -17.41 14.68 -2.23
CA SER A 46 -18.18 14.91 -1.01
C SER A 46 -19.64 14.44 -1.16
N LYS A 47 -20.34 14.33 -0.03
CA LYS A 47 -21.78 14.01 0.05
C LYS A 47 -22.66 15.03 -0.67
N GLU A 48 -22.16 16.22 -0.99
CA GLU A 48 -22.88 17.26 -1.74
C GLU A 48 -22.88 17.02 -3.25
N LYS A 49 -21.89 16.28 -3.78
CA LYS A 49 -21.76 15.99 -5.22
C LYS A 49 -21.86 14.48 -5.46
N LYS A 50 -22.95 13.87 -4.96
CA LYS A 50 -23.17 12.41 -5.04
C LYS A 50 -23.25 11.91 -6.49
N ASP A 51 -23.86 12.69 -7.37
CA ASP A 51 -24.09 12.29 -8.77
C ASP A 51 -22.78 12.13 -9.55
N LYS A 52 -21.72 12.83 -9.11
CA LYS A 52 -20.38 12.76 -9.68
C LYS A 52 -19.45 11.84 -8.89
N LYS A 53 -19.94 11.19 -7.82
CA LYS A 53 -19.13 10.33 -6.96
C LYS A 53 -19.05 8.94 -7.58
N ILE A 54 -17.84 8.56 -7.99
CA ILE A 54 -17.55 7.23 -8.51
C ILE A 54 -16.97 6.39 -7.37
N LYS A 55 -17.50 5.19 -7.18
CA LYS A 55 -17.02 4.18 -6.23
C LYS A 55 -16.76 2.89 -6.99
N LEU A 56 -15.58 2.32 -6.80
CA LEU A 56 -15.17 1.03 -7.33
C LEU A 56 -14.86 0.11 -6.16
N SER A 57 -15.28 -1.15 -6.25
CA SER A 57 -14.97 -2.17 -5.26
C SER A 57 -14.68 -3.49 -5.95
N THR A 58 -13.57 -4.12 -5.60
CA THR A 58 -13.17 -5.43 -6.12
C THR A 58 -12.82 -6.36 -4.95
N ILE A 59 -13.10 -7.65 -5.13
CA ILE A 59 -12.63 -8.72 -4.23
C ILE A 59 -11.40 -9.33 -4.90
N VAL A 60 -10.31 -9.47 -4.14
CA VAL A 60 -9.04 -10.03 -4.62
C VAL A 60 -8.75 -11.28 -3.80
N GLU A 61 -8.57 -12.39 -4.50
CA GLU A 61 -8.19 -13.67 -3.91
C GLU A 61 -6.72 -13.65 -3.48
N ALA A 62 -6.35 -14.52 -2.54
CA ALA A 62 -5.00 -14.56 -2.00
C ALA A 62 -3.94 -14.90 -3.07
N ASP A 63 -4.26 -15.83 -3.99
CA ASP A 63 -3.34 -16.30 -5.02
C ASP A 63 -3.03 -15.23 -6.08
N SER A 64 -3.97 -14.30 -6.32
CA SER A 64 -3.84 -13.24 -7.32
C SER A 64 -3.40 -11.89 -6.74
N LEU A 65 -3.10 -11.84 -5.44
CA LEU A 65 -2.82 -10.61 -4.71
C LEU A 65 -1.57 -9.90 -5.24
N GLU A 66 -0.50 -10.65 -5.50
CA GLU A 66 0.75 -10.11 -6.04
C GLU A 66 0.58 -9.56 -7.46
N ALA A 67 -0.13 -10.30 -8.31
CA ALA A 67 -0.44 -9.88 -9.68
C ALA A 67 -1.30 -8.60 -9.70
N PHE A 68 -2.27 -8.49 -8.79
CA PHE A 68 -3.11 -7.30 -8.64
C PHE A 68 -2.28 -6.08 -8.24
N PHE A 69 -1.45 -6.19 -7.20
CA PHE A 69 -0.68 -5.05 -6.70
C PHE A 69 0.43 -4.61 -7.65
N THR A 70 0.99 -5.53 -8.45
CA THR A 70 1.94 -5.18 -9.51
C THR A 70 1.30 -4.27 -10.55
N LYS A 71 0.14 -4.67 -11.11
CA LYS A 71 -0.61 -3.86 -12.07
C LYS A 71 -1.11 -2.54 -11.45
N TYR A 72 -1.59 -2.60 -10.21
CA TYR A 72 -2.03 -1.43 -9.47
C TYR A 72 -0.90 -0.40 -9.29
N ALA A 73 0.30 -0.85 -8.93
CA ALA A 73 1.47 0.01 -8.76
C ALA A 73 1.88 0.69 -10.08
N GLU A 74 1.82 -0.01 -11.22
CA GLU A 74 2.09 0.57 -12.53
C GLU A 74 1.12 1.71 -12.86
N VAL A 75 -0.19 1.47 -12.66
CA VAL A 75 -1.23 2.49 -12.86
C VAL A 75 -1.01 3.68 -11.93
N CYS A 76 -0.70 3.46 -10.65
CA CYS A 76 -0.41 4.54 -9.72
C CYS A 76 0.84 5.33 -10.10
N LYS A 77 1.92 4.66 -10.53
CA LYS A 77 3.14 5.34 -10.98
C LYS A 77 2.88 6.25 -12.18
N GLY A 78 2.09 5.79 -13.15
CA GLY A 78 1.68 6.60 -14.30
C GLY A 78 0.76 7.76 -13.91
N GLY A 79 -0.21 7.51 -13.03
CA GLY A 79 -1.20 8.50 -12.59
C GLY A 79 -0.67 9.58 -11.65
N MET A 80 0.40 9.32 -10.90
CA MET A 80 1.00 10.26 -9.92
C MET A 80 2.11 11.14 -10.52
N SER A 81 2.17 11.28 -11.84
CA SER A 81 3.19 12.06 -12.57
C SER A 81 3.19 13.57 -12.26
N GLY A 82 2.06 14.10 -11.76
CA GLY A 82 1.91 15.53 -11.43
C GLY A 82 2.47 15.97 -10.07
N MET A 83 3.10 15.09 -9.29
CA MET A 83 3.64 15.45 -7.97
C MET A 83 4.97 16.20 -8.06
N LYS A 84 5.15 17.24 -7.22
CA LYS A 84 6.44 17.95 -7.11
C LYS A 84 7.54 16.96 -6.72
N LYS A 85 8.59 16.87 -7.55
CA LYS A 85 9.76 16.05 -7.24
C LYS A 85 10.38 16.52 -5.93
N ARG A 86 10.65 15.58 -5.03
CA ARG A 86 11.36 15.86 -3.76
C ARG A 86 12.64 16.60 -4.06
N ASP A 87 12.90 17.67 -3.32
CA ASP A 87 14.15 18.40 -3.42
C ASP A 87 15.29 17.49 -2.97
N ARG A 88 16.14 17.09 -3.93
CA ARG A 88 17.35 16.29 -3.69
C ARG A 88 18.62 17.12 -3.90
N SER A 89 18.52 18.45 -4.02
CA SER A 89 19.68 19.33 -4.30
C SER A 89 20.80 19.12 -3.28
N LYS A 90 20.46 19.19 -1.99
CA LYS A 90 21.40 18.99 -0.87
C LYS A 90 21.94 17.56 -0.79
N ALA A 91 21.14 16.56 -1.16
CA ALA A 91 21.59 15.16 -1.20
C ALA A 91 22.54 14.89 -2.38
N LYS A 92 22.24 15.43 -3.56
CA LYS A 92 23.09 15.33 -4.75
C LYS A 92 24.41 16.07 -4.56
N GLU A 93 24.38 17.24 -3.93
CA GLU A 93 25.59 18.01 -3.60
C GLU A 93 26.49 17.24 -2.63
N LYS A 94 25.93 16.68 -1.56
CA LYS A 94 26.67 15.83 -0.60
C LYS A 94 27.24 14.57 -1.26
N LEU A 95 26.51 13.93 -2.17
CA LEU A 95 27.00 12.77 -2.93
C LEU A 95 28.13 13.14 -3.89
N LYS A 96 28.01 14.26 -4.62
CA LYS A 96 29.08 14.76 -5.50
C LYS A 96 30.32 15.16 -4.70
N ALA A 97 30.15 15.81 -3.55
CA ALA A 97 31.26 16.19 -2.67
C ALA A 97 31.96 14.96 -2.08
N LYS A 98 31.20 13.93 -1.65
CA LYS A 98 31.78 12.65 -1.21
C LYS A 98 32.53 11.96 -2.34
N LYS A 99 31.93 11.87 -3.54
CA LYS A 99 32.57 11.24 -4.71
C LYS A 99 33.88 11.93 -5.09
N LYS A 100 33.91 13.26 -5.14
CA LYS A 100 35.13 14.05 -5.37
C LYS A 100 36.18 13.84 -4.28
N ARG A 101 35.77 13.73 -3.01
CA ARG A 101 36.70 13.46 -1.90
C ARG A 101 37.28 12.04 -1.94
N THR A 102 36.49 11.03 -2.30
CA THR A 102 36.99 9.66 -2.48
C THR A 102 37.87 9.52 -3.71
N GLU A 103 37.55 10.21 -4.81
CA GLU A 103 38.39 10.25 -6.02
C GLU A 103 39.72 10.98 -5.74
N ALA A 104 39.68 12.13 -5.06
CA ALA A 104 40.89 12.84 -4.65
C ALA A 104 41.73 12.04 -3.64
N ALA A 105 41.12 11.33 -2.70
CA ALA A 105 41.84 10.47 -1.76
C ALA A 105 42.47 9.24 -2.43
N ALA A 106 41.83 8.67 -3.46
CA ALA A 106 42.39 7.58 -4.24
C ALA A 106 43.62 8.03 -5.06
N VAL A 107 43.56 9.20 -5.72
CA VAL A 107 44.69 9.75 -6.48
C VAL A 107 45.86 10.11 -5.57
N VAL A 108 45.61 10.65 -4.38
CA VAL A 108 46.68 10.97 -3.40
C VAL A 108 47.30 9.71 -2.78
N ALA A 109 46.55 8.62 -2.65
CA ALA A 109 47.08 7.34 -2.16
C ALA A 109 47.96 6.64 -3.20
N GLU A 110 47.65 6.79 -4.49
CA GLU A 110 48.44 6.21 -5.58
C GLU A 110 49.79 6.92 -5.76
N LEU A 111 49.83 8.25 -5.60
CA LEU A 111 51.05 9.06 -5.76
C LEU A 111 52.05 8.95 -4.60
N LYS A 112 51.65 8.40 -3.43
CA LYS A 112 52.53 8.18 -2.26
C LYS A 112 53.20 6.80 -2.25
N LYS A 113 52.94 5.96 -3.25
CA LYS A 113 53.46 4.58 -3.35
C LYS A 113 54.60 4.42 -4.38
N THR A 114 54.93 5.50 -5.08
CA THR A 114 56.14 5.69 -5.90
C THR A 114 57.13 6.57 -5.16
#